data_AF-A0A4R4PIY1-F1
#
_entry.id   AF-A0A4R4PIY1-F1
#
_cell.length_a   1.000
_cell.length_b   1.000
_cell.length_c   1.000
_cell.angle_alpha   90.00
_cell.angle_beta   90.00
_cell.angle_gamma   90.00
#
_symmetry.space_group_name_H-M   'P 1'
#
loop_
_entity.id
_entity.type
_entity.pdbx_description
1 polymer ?
#
loop_
_entity_poly.entity_id
_entity_poly.type
_entity_poly.pdbx_seq_one_letter_code
_entity_poly.pdbx_strand_id
1 'polypeptide(L)'
;MRIRPVGAHALLLDLAPGDESARADVAGQVESWRAELGHRRELGQLTAVEIVPAATTVLLDGVPDPEAAARSIAGWTPHPATARSAAEPVEVPVNYDGADLPVVAEHWAVTVPTVVERLAGTDFRVAFCGFAPGFPYLTGLPDELALPRLPTPR
;
A
#
# COMPACT_ATOMS: atom_id res chain seq x y z
N MET A 1 12.04 -9.56 -4.15
CA MET A 1 10.66 -10.05 -4.23
C MET A 1 10.64 -11.55 -3.96
N ARG A 2 9.64 -12.05 -3.24
CA ARG A 2 9.38 -13.48 -3.04
C ARG A 2 7.95 -13.79 -3.49
N ILE A 3 7.76 -14.76 -4.39
CA ILE A 3 6.44 -15.19 -4.86
C ILE A 3 6.06 -16.48 -4.14
N ARG A 4 4.84 -16.56 -3.60
CA ARG A 4 4.36 -17.73 -2.85
C ARG A 4 2.93 -18.08 -3.24
N PRO A 5 2.57 -19.37 -3.36
CA PRO A 5 1.17 -19.77 -3.49
C PRO A 5 0.40 -19.46 -2.20
N VAL A 6 -0.86 -19.06 -2.36
CA VAL A 6 -1.83 -18.88 -1.27
C VAL A 6 -3.09 -19.63 -1.65
N GLY A 7 -3.29 -20.84 -1.10
CA GLY A 7 -4.35 -21.72 -1.57
C GLY A 7 -4.11 -22.24 -2.99
N ALA A 8 -5.17 -22.73 -3.63
CA ALA A 8 -5.08 -23.45 -4.91
C ALA A 8 -5.02 -22.54 -6.15
N HIS A 9 -5.54 -21.31 -6.05
CA HIS A 9 -5.74 -20.41 -7.19
C HIS A 9 -5.22 -19.00 -6.95
N ALA A 10 -4.30 -18.79 -6.00
CA ALA A 10 -3.75 -17.46 -5.76
C ALA A 10 -2.24 -17.46 -5.52
N LEU A 11 -1.63 -16.31 -5.81
CA LEU A 11 -0.22 -16.00 -5.60
C LEU A 11 -0.08 -14.72 -4.80
N LEU A 12 0.84 -14.72 -3.85
CA LEU A 12 1.26 -13.52 -3.13
C LEU A 12 2.67 -13.14 -3.54
N LEU A 13 2.80 -11.94 -4.13
CA LEU A 13 4.08 -11.30 -4.37
C LEU A 13 4.44 -10.47 -3.14
N ASP A 14 5.52 -10.84 -2.48
CA ASP A 14 6.08 -10.15 -1.32
C ASP A 14 7.29 -9.31 -1.75
N LEU A 15 7.15 -7.99 -1.67
CA LEU A 15 8.13 -7.03 -2.19
C LEU A 15 9.14 -6.57 -1.12
N ALA A 16 8.84 -6.81 0.15
CA ALA A 16 9.72 -6.51 1.28
C ALA A 16 9.98 -7.76 2.16
N PRO A 17 10.55 -8.86 1.61
CA PRO A 17 10.78 -10.06 2.39
C PRO A 17 11.88 -9.82 3.44
N GLY A 18 11.50 -9.83 4.72
CA GLY A 18 12.42 -9.90 5.86
C GLY A 18 12.76 -8.58 6.56
N ASP A 19 12.32 -7.42 6.05
CA ASP A 19 12.55 -6.13 6.71
C ASP A 19 11.49 -5.09 6.27
N GLU A 20 10.57 -4.73 7.17
CA GLU A 20 9.59 -3.65 6.96
C GLU A 20 10.23 -2.26 7.09
N SER A 21 11.42 -2.16 7.70
CA SER A 21 12.08 -0.90 8.07
C SER A 21 13.18 -0.43 7.11
N ALA A 22 13.61 -1.26 6.15
CA ALA A 22 14.82 -0.99 5.36
C ALA A 22 14.62 -0.62 3.87
N ARG A 23 13.44 -0.26 3.39
CA ARG A 23 13.29 0.05 1.95
C ARG A 23 12.62 1.37 1.65
N ALA A 24 13.43 2.28 1.12
CA ALA A 24 12.98 3.39 0.29
C ALA A 24 11.93 2.90 -0.73
N ASP A 25 10.76 3.54 -0.67
CA ASP A 25 9.63 3.43 -1.59
C ASP A 25 9.08 2.02 -1.88
N VAL A 26 8.76 1.24 -0.83
CA VAL A 26 8.01 -0.01 -1.00
C VAL A 26 6.62 0.23 -1.62
N ALA A 27 5.95 1.34 -1.28
CA ALA A 27 4.66 1.69 -1.85
C ALA A 27 4.75 1.88 -3.38
N GLY A 28 5.77 2.58 -3.89
CA GLY A 28 6.03 2.71 -5.33
C GLY A 28 6.38 1.38 -5.99
N GLN A 29 7.08 0.48 -5.29
CA GLN A 29 7.31 -0.89 -5.79
C GLN A 29 6.01 -1.69 -5.92
N VAL A 30 5.12 -1.62 -4.91
CA VAL A 30 3.79 -2.25 -4.95
C VAL A 30 2.99 -1.74 -6.13
N GLU A 31 2.93 -0.41 -6.32
CA GLU A 31 2.19 0.19 -7.43
C GLU A 31 2.79 -0.18 -8.79
N SER A 32 4.12 -0.20 -8.91
CA SER A 32 4.80 -0.60 -10.15
C SER A 32 4.50 -2.05 -10.52
N TRP A 33 4.53 -2.97 -9.54
CA TRP A 33 4.14 -4.36 -9.76
C TRP A 33 2.65 -4.50 -10.07
N ARG A 34 1.76 -3.82 -9.33
CA ARG A 34 0.32 -3.82 -9.61
C ARG A 34 0.00 -3.31 -11.02
N ALA A 35 0.70 -2.27 -11.49
CA ALA A 35 0.56 -1.74 -12.84
C ALA A 35 1.04 -2.74 -13.90
N GLU A 36 2.24 -3.32 -13.72
CA GLU A 36 2.79 -4.33 -14.62
C GLU A 36 1.88 -5.55 -14.72
N LEU A 37 1.41 -6.11 -13.60
CA LEU A 37 0.50 -7.25 -13.57
C LEU A 37 -0.83 -6.94 -14.29
N GLY A 38 -1.36 -5.73 -14.08
CA GLY A 38 -2.55 -5.25 -14.78
C GLY A 38 -2.33 -5.19 -16.29
N HIS A 39 -1.23 -4.60 -16.73
CA HIS A 39 -0.87 -4.50 -18.14
C HIS A 39 -0.67 -5.89 -18.79
N ARG A 40 0.01 -6.81 -18.12
CA ARG A 40 0.19 -8.19 -18.59
C ARG A 40 -1.12 -8.94 -18.71
N ARG A 41 -2.07 -8.68 -17.81
CA ARG A 41 -3.43 -9.23 -17.89
C ARG A 41 -4.18 -8.69 -19.10
N GLU A 42 -4.09 -7.39 -19.38
CA GLU A 42 -4.69 -6.77 -20.57
C GLU A 42 -4.13 -7.32 -21.89
N LEU A 43 -2.83 -7.66 -21.91
CA LEU A 43 -2.17 -8.32 -23.04
C LEU A 43 -2.45 -9.83 -23.15
N GLY A 44 -3.21 -10.43 -22.22
CA GLY A 44 -3.46 -11.87 -22.18
C GLY A 44 -2.24 -12.72 -21.76
N GLN A 45 -1.20 -12.08 -21.22
CA GLN A 45 0.03 -12.74 -20.74
C GLN A 45 -0.07 -13.19 -19.27
N LEU A 46 -1.14 -12.78 -18.58
CA LEU A 46 -1.48 -13.20 -17.22
C LEU A 46 -2.99 -13.45 -17.15
N THR A 47 -3.39 -14.56 -16.50
CA THR A 47 -4.80 -14.79 -16.13
C THR A 47 -4.93 -14.72 -14.61
N ALA A 48 -5.67 -13.73 -14.12
CA ALA A 48 -6.05 -13.56 -12.72
C ALA A 48 -7.38 -12.80 -12.66
N VAL A 49 -8.29 -13.26 -11.80
CA VAL A 49 -9.59 -12.62 -11.57
C VAL A 49 -9.36 -11.26 -10.89
N GLU A 50 -8.56 -11.23 -9.82
CA GLU A 50 -8.25 -10.02 -9.07
C GLU A 50 -6.75 -9.77 -8.91
N ILE A 51 -6.38 -8.50 -8.82
CA ILE A 51 -5.03 -8.01 -8.54
C ILE A 51 -5.15 -7.01 -7.39
N VAL A 52 -4.77 -7.42 -6.19
CA VAL A 52 -5.06 -6.70 -4.94
C VAL A 52 -3.76 -6.23 -4.28
N PRO A 53 -3.41 -4.93 -4.36
CA PRO A 53 -2.27 -4.38 -3.66
C PRO A 53 -2.54 -4.23 -2.15
N ALA A 54 -1.49 -4.34 -1.36
CA ALA A 54 -1.47 -4.04 0.08
C ALA A 54 -0.17 -3.31 0.45
N ALA A 55 0.15 -3.21 1.74
CA ALA A 55 1.29 -2.40 2.22
C ALA A 55 2.63 -2.78 1.57
N THR A 56 2.93 -4.07 1.48
CA THR A 56 4.21 -4.58 0.96
C THR A 56 4.04 -5.72 -0.04
N THR A 57 2.79 -6.04 -0.39
CA THR A 57 2.45 -7.22 -1.17
C THR A 57 1.44 -6.93 -2.27
N VAL A 58 1.42 -7.78 -3.30
CA VAL A 58 0.32 -7.85 -4.27
C VAL A 58 -0.22 -9.28 -4.32
N LEU A 59 -1.51 -9.45 -4.07
CA LEU A 59 -2.21 -10.72 -4.21
C LEU A 59 -2.80 -10.82 -5.62
N LEU A 60 -2.56 -11.95 -6.28
CA LEU A 60 -3.27 -12.36 -7.48
C LEU A 60 -4.24 -13.46 -7.08
N ASP A 61 -5.54 -13.26 -7.30
CA ASP A 61 -6.57 -14.26 -7.03
C ASP A 61 -7.23 -14.76 -8.32
N GLY A 62 -7.73 -16.00 -8.29
CA GLY A 62 -8.31 -16.66 -9.46
C GLY A 62 -7.31 -16.94 -10.58
N VAL A 63 -6.07 -17.28 -10.22
CA VAL A 63 -5.00 -17.73 -11.12
C VAL A 63 -5.20 -19.22 -11.42
N PRO A 64 -5.43 -19.63 -12.69
CA PRO A 64 -5.70 -21.04 -13.02
C PRO A 64 -4.52 -21.98 -12.76
N ASP A 65 -3.30 -21.53 -13.04
CA ASP A 65 -2.05 -22.24 -12.78
C ASP A 65 -1.06 -21.31 -12.05
N PRO A 66 -1.09 -21.28 -10.70
CA PRO A 66 -0.20 -20.46 -9.90
C PRO A 66 1.28 -20.76 -10.13
N GLU A 67 1.66 -22.00 -10.41
CA GLU A 67 3.07 -22.35 -10.61
C GLU A 67 3.61 -21.81 -11.93
N ALA A 68 2.85 -21.97 -13.02
CA ALA A 68 3.22 -21.39 -14.31
C ALA A 68 3.26 -19.86 -14.25
N ALA A 69 2.25 -19.24 -13.64
CA ALA A 69 2.21 -17.79 -13.46
C ALA A 69 3.40 -17.29 -12.63
N ALA A 70 3.75 -17.96 -11.53
CA ALA A 70 4.91 -17.59 -10.71
C ALA A 70 6.24 -17.66 -11.50
N ARG A 71 6.41 -18.71 -12.33
CA ARG A 71 7.60 -18.83 -13.21
C ARG A 71 7.69 -17.68 -14.20
N SER A 72 6.57 -17.29 -14.82
CA SER A 72 6.53 -16.16 -15.74
C SER A 72 6.82 -14.83 -15.05
N ILE A 73 6.14 -14.55 -13.94
CA ILE A 73 6.28 -13.30 -13.17
C ILE A 73 7.71 -13.11 -12.66
N ALA A 74 8.39 -14.18 -12.27
CA ALA A 74 9.78 -14.13 -11.82
C ALA A 74 10.77 -13.59 -12.88
N GLY A 75 10.41 -13.65 -14.16
CA GLY A 75 11.19 -13.10 -15.26
C GLY A 75 10.81 -11.68 -15.68
N TRP A 76 9.81 -11.06 -15.03
CA TRP A 76 9.34 -9.72 -15.39
C TRP A 76 10.06 -8.64 -14.60
N THR A 77 10.19 -7.46 -15.22
CA THR A 77 10.73 -6.26 -14.60
C THR A 77 9.68 -5.16 -14.74
N PRO A 78 9.02 -4.73 -13.65
CA PRO A 78 8.05 -3.66 -13.73
C PRO A 78 8.74 -2.35 -14.10
N HIS A 79 8.11 -1.57 -14.97
CA HIS A 79 8.52 -0.18 -15.16
C HIS A 79 8.11 0.63 -13.92
N PRO A 80 8.90 1.62 -13.46
CA PRO A 80 8.46 2.51 -12.41
C PRO A 80 7.11 3.08 -12.80
N ALA A 81 6.12 2.93 -11.92
CA ALA A 81 4.84 3.57 -12.11
C ALA A 81 5.10 5.07 -12.29
N THR A 82 4.88 5.58 -13.50
CA THR A 82 4.95 7.02 -13.73
C THR A 82 3.92 7.66 -12.84
N ALA A 83 4.27 8.78 -12.21
CA ALA A 83 3.30 9.57 -11.47
C ALA A 83 2.14 9.87 -12.42
N ARG A 84 1.02 9.16 -12.25
CA ARG A 84 -0.25 9.48 -12.94
C ARG A 84 -0.44 10.98 -12.77
N SER A 85 -0.74 11.68 -13.87
CA SER A 85 -0.92 13.14 -13.91
C SER A 85 -1.65 13.58 -12.64
N ALA A 86 -1.10 14.56 -11.92
CA ALA A 86 -1.64 15.06 -10.67
C ALA A 86 -3.16 15.24 -10.82
N ALA A 87 -3.92 14.31 -10.27
CA ALA A 87 -5.36 14.48 -10.15
C ALA A 87 -5.56 15.64 -9.16
N GLU A 88 -6.60 16.42 -9.38
CA GLU A 88 -6.97 17.46 -8.42
C GLU A 88 -7.15 16.81 -7.03
N PRO A 89 -6.46 17.31 -5.99
CA PRO A 89 -6.56 16.73 -4.67
C PRO A 89 -7.99 16.85 -4.15
N VAL A 90 -8.45 15.82 -3.45
CA VAL A 90 -9.73 15.85 -2.75
C VAL A 90 -9.49 16.40 -1.35
N GLU A 91 -10.06 17.56 -1.05
CA GLU A 91 -10.05 18.12 0.30
C GLU A 91 -11.07 17.37 1.18
N VAL A 92 -10.59 16.82 2.29
CA VAL A 92 -11.43 16.11 3.27
C VAL A 92 -11.55 16.98 4.53
N PRO A 93 -12.73 17.52 4.86
CA PRO A 93 -12.90 18.27 6.10
C PRO A 93 -12.83 17.32 7.30
N VAL A 94 -11.97 17.64 8.27
CA VAL A 94 -11.73 16.82 9.46
C VAL A 94 -11.98 17.64 10.71
N ASN A 95 -12.83 17.13 11.61
CA ASN A 95 -12.85 17.59 12.99
C ASN A 95 -11.77 16.83 13.77
N TYR A 96 -10.75 17.53 14.26
CA TYR A 96 -9.67 16.90 15.02
C TYR A 96 -10.06 16.74 16.50
N ASP A 97 -10.97 15.82 16.79
CA ASP A 97 -11.50 15.49 18.12
C ASP A 97 -11.20 14.04 18.57
N GLY A 98 -10.33 13.34 17.84
CA GLY A 98 -9.98 11.95 18.12
C GLY A 98 -9.37 11.75 19.51
N ALA A 99 -9.83 10.71 20.22
CA ALA A 99 -9.41 10.39 21.59
C ALA A 99 -7.89 10.14 21.74
N ASP A 100 -7.21 9.79 20.65
CA ASP A 100 -5.77 9.50 20.66
C ASP A 100 -4.89 10.72 20.36
N LEU A 101 -5.45 11.90 20.04
CA LEU A 101 -4.65 13.09 19.72
C LEU A 101 -3.62 13.47 20.81
N PRO A 102 -3.95 13.42 22.12
CA PRO A 102 -2.96 13.66 23.18
C PRO A 102 -1.80 12.65 23.16
N VAL A 103 -2.09 11.37 22.88
CA VAL A 103 -1.09 10.30 22.80
C VAL A 103 -0.17 10.50 21.60
N VAL A 104 -0.73 10.90 20.45
CA VAL A 104 0.06 11.28 19.26
C VAL A 104 1.00 12.44 19.57
N ALA A 105 0.49 13.49 20.23
CA ALA A 105 1.27 14.67 20.61
C ALA A 105 2.43 14.31 21.55
N GLU A 106 2.17 13.45 22.54
CA GLU A 106 3.21 12.92 23.44
C GLU A 106 4.29 12.15 22.67
N HIS A 107 3.89 11.23 21.78
CA HIS A 107 4.83 10.43 21.00
C HIS A 107 5.69 11.27 20.06
N TRP A 108 5.11 12.30 19.44
CA TRP A 108 5.81 13.23 18.56
C TRP A 108 6.57 14.32 19.31
N ALA A 109 6.48 14.37 20.65
CA ALA A 109 7.06 15.40 21.51
C ALA A 109 6.65 16.84 21.12
N VAL A 110 5.37 17.02 20.76
CA VAL A 110 4.80 18.32 20.36
C VAL A 110 3.45 18.57 21.04
N THR A 111 2.84 19.73 20.77
CA THR A 111 1.47 20.03 21.24
C THR A 111 0.42 19.46 20.30
N VAL A 112 -0.81 19.22 20.78
CA VAL A 112 -1.93 18.80 19.93
C VAL A 112 -2.17 19.77 18.75
N PRO A 113 -2.15 21.11 18.92
CA PRO A 113 -2.21 22.03 17.79
C PRO A 113 -1.14 21.77 16.72
N THR A 114 0.09 21.45 17.11
CA THR A 114 1.18 21.11 16.18
C THR A 114 0.91 19.79 15.45
N VAL A 115 0.30 18.80 16.10
CA VAL A 115 -0.14 17.56 15.43
C VAL A 115 -1.14 17.89 14.33
N VAL A 116 -2.15 18.70 14.65
CA VAL A 116 -3.20 19.11 13.70
C VAL A 116 -2.60 19.89 12.52
N GLU A 117 -1.71 20.85 12.79
CA GLU A 117 -1.02 21.61 11.74
C GLU A 117 -0.24 20.69 10.78
N ARG A 118 0.52 19.73 11.33
CA ARG A 118 1.26 18.74 10.51
C ARG A 118 0.33 17.88 9.68
N LEU A 119 -0.73 17.34 10.27
CA LEU A 119 -1.68 16.48 9.56
C LEU A 119 -2.43 17.26 8.46
N ALA A 120 -2.88 18.48 8.75
CA ALA A 120 -3.61 19.30 7.79
C ALA A 120 -2.71 19.84 6.66
N GLY A 121 -1.41 20.03 6.92
CA GLY A 121 -0.43 20.45 5.92
C GLY A 121 0.21 19.29 5.15
N THR A 122 -0.16 18.03 5.42
CA THR A 122 0.40 16.86 4.73
C THR A 122 -0.47 16.50 3.52
N ASP A 123 0.13 16.49 2.34
CA ASP A 123 -0.50 15.92 1.15
C ASP A 123 -0.47 14.40 1.22
N PHE A 124 -1.64 13.80 1.38
CA PHE A 124 -1.79 12.36 1.41
C PHE A 124 -2.09 11.79 0.03
N ARG A 125 -1.52 10.61 -0.24
CA ARG A 125 -1.81 9.83 -1.45
C ARG A 125 -2.44 8.50 -1.08
N VAL A 126 -3.54 8.15 -1.72
CA VAL A 126 -4.12 6.81 -1.61
C VAL A 126 -3.17 5.81 -2.27
N ALA A 127 -2.58 4.92 -1.47
CA ALA A 127 -1.73 3.84 -1.94
C ALA A 127 -2.56 2.63 -2.40
N PHE A 128 -3.54 2.22 -1.59
CA PHE A 128 -4.50 1.16 -1.90
C PHE A 128 -5.75 1.29 -1.02
N CYS A 129 -6.80 0.53 -1.33
CA CYS A 129 -7.99 0.40 -0.50
C CYS A 129 -8.13 -1.05 -0.01
N GLY A 130 -8.65 -1.25 1.20
CA GLY A 130 -8.81 -2.57 1.82
C GLY A 130 -9.49 -2.48 3.18
N PHE A 131 -9.50 -3.55 3.99
CA PHE A 131 -10.19 -3.65 5.30
C PHE A 131 -11.72 -3.56 5.24
N ALA A 132 -12.27 -2.47 4.71
CA ALA A 132 -13.69 -2.27 4.48
C ALA A 132 -13.92 -1.54 3.14
N PRO A 133 -15.11 -1.64 2.52
CA PRO A 133 -15.41 -0.89 1.32
C PRO A 133 -15.13 0.61 1.50
N GLY A 134 -14.28 1.16 0.63
CA GLY A 134 -13.95 2.58 0.64
C GLY A 134 -12.93 3.01 1.71
N PHE A 135 -12.31 2.10 2.47
CA PHE A 135 -11.28 2.46 3.45
C PHE A 135 -9.90 2.59 2.76
N PRO A 136 -9.33 3.82 2.66
CA PRO A 136 -8.07 4.05 1.97
C PRO A 136 -6.88 3.90 2.94
N TYR A 137 -5.79 3.34 2.44
CA TYR A 137 -4.48 3.40 3.07
C TYR A 137 -3.69 4.53 2.44
N LEU A 138 -3.31 5.51 3.26
CA LEU A 138 -2.65 6.74 2.82
C LEU A 138 -1.14 6.68 3.05
N THR A 139 -0.38 7.21 2.10
CA THR A 139 1.04 7.56 2.25
C THR A 139 1.21 9.08 2.18
N GLY A 140 2.40 9.59 2.52
CA GLY A 140 2.72 11.02 2.50
C GLY A 140 3.22 11.54 3.84
N LEU A 141 2.83 10.89 4.94
CA LEU A 141 3.36 11.20 6.26
C LEU A 141 4.85 10.77 6.34
N PRO A 142 5.76 11.63 6.81
CA PRO A 142 7.17 11.27 7.04
C PRO A 142 7.32 10.07 7.98
N ASP A 143 8.27 9.18 7.68
CA ASP A 143 8.52 7.95 8.45
C ASP A 143 8.85 8.22 9.92
N GLU A 144 9.50 9.35 10.22
CA GLU A 144 9.81 9.82 11.58
C GLU A 144 8.57 10.15 12.43
N LEU A 145 7.40 10.29 11.82
CA LEU A 145 6.11 10.51 12.48
C LEU A 145 5.28 9.23 12.61
N ALA A 146 5.81 8.08 12.16
CA ALA A 146 5.11 6.80 12.27
C ALA A 146 4.83 6.42 13.73
N LEU A 147 3.64 5.86 13.97
CA LEU A 147 3.18 5.43 15.29
C LEU A 147 2.86 3.94 15.29
N PRO A 148 3.11 3.22 16.40
CA PRO A 148 2.64 1.85 16.54
C PRO A 148 1.10 1.82 16.63
N ARG A 149 0.52 0.71 16.20
CA ARG A 149 -0.91 0.44 16.45
C ARG A 149 -1.16 0.23 17.95
N LEU A 150 -2.40 0.48 18.37
CA LEU A 150 -2.84 0.10 19.73
C LEU A 150 -2.61 -1.40 19.97
N PRO A 151 -2.22 -1.80 21.20
CA PRO A 151 -1.99 -3.20 21.53
C PRO A 151 -3.27 -4.03 21.49
N THR A 152 -4.43 -3.40 21.63
CA THR A 152 -5.74 -4.05 21.51
C THR A 152 -6.62 -3.17 20.61
N PRO A 153 -7.18 -3.72 19.52
CA PRO A 153 -8.14 -3.01 18.68
C PRO A 153 -9.38 -2.57 19.46
N ARG A 154 -10.03 -1.49 19.03
CA ARG A 154 -11.33 -1.05 19.55
C ARG A 154 -12.47 -1.83 18.92
#